data_AF-A0A3A8U221-F1
#
_entry.id   AF-A0A3A8U221-F1
#
_cell.length_a   1.000
_cell.length_b   1.000
_cell.length_c   1.000
_cell.angle_alpha   90.00
_cell.angle_beta   90.00
_cell.angle_gamma   90.00
#
_symmetry.space_group_name_H-M   'P 1'
#
loop_
_entity.id
_entity.type
_entity.pdbx_description
1 polymer ?
#
loop_
_entity_poly.entity_id
_entity_poly.type
_entity_poly.pdbx_seq_one_letter_code
_entity_poly.pdbx_strand_id
1 'polypeptide(L)' 'MATIDLIVLGILKRESLSAYDIQKLVEYRNISKWVKISTPSIYKKVLQLEEKGFIKSRI' A
#
# COMPACT_ATOMS: atom_id res chain seq x y z
N MET A 1 -3.49 -6.62 11.57
CA MET A 1 -3.51 -5.90 10.28
C MET A 1 -3.80 -4.44 10.58
N ALA A 2 -3.00 -3.51 10.07
CA ALA A 2 -3.25 -2.07 10.17
C ALA A 2 -4.15 -1.59 9.02
N THR A 3 -4.81 -0.44 9.17
CA THR A 3 -5.66 0.13 8.10
C THR A 3 -4.91 0.32 6.79
N ILE A 4 -3.62 0.70 6.86
CA ILE A 4 -2.76 0.81 5.68
C ILE A 4 -2.54 -0.53 4.96
N ASP A 5 -2.52 -1.66 5.70
CA ASP A 5 -2.41 -2.99 5.09
C ASP A 5 -3.62 -3.23 4.18
N LEU A 6 -4.83 -2.91 4.64
CA LEU A 6 -6.07 -3.07 3.87
C LEU A 6 -6.16 -2.10 2.70
N ILE A 7 -5.66 -0.87 2.85
CA ILE A 7 -5.61 0.10 1.74
C ILE A 7 -4.69 -0.43 0.63
N VAL A 8 -3.48 -0.88 0.97
CA VAL A 8 -2.52 -1.44 0.01
C VAL A 8 -3.11 -2.68 -0.69
N LEU A 9 -3.69 -3.62 0.07
CA LEU A 9 -4.31 -4.81 -0.52
C LEU A 9 -5.52 -4.47 -1.39
N GLY A 10 -6.34 -3.49 -1.00
CA GLY A 10 -7.48 -3.03 -1.77
C GLY A 10 -7.10 -2.39 -3.10
N ILE A 11 -5.99 -1.64 -3.13
CA ILE A 11 -5.40 -1.08 -4.35
C ILE A 11 -4.91 -2.22 -5.25
N LEU A 12 -4.09 -3.12 -4.71
CA LEU A 12 -3.50 -4.24 -5.45
C LEU A 12 -4.52 -5.27 -5.95
N LYS A 13 -5.69 -5.37 -5.29
CA LYS A 13 -6.81 -6.20 -5.76
C LYS A 13 -7.38 -5.69 -7.09
N ARG A 14 -7.25 -4.40 -7.41
CA ARG A 14 -7.75 -3.80 -8.65
C ARG A 14 -6.74 -3.88 -9.77
N GLU A 15 -5.48 -3.59 -9.48
CA GLU A 15 -4.39 -3.56 -10.45
C GLU A 15 -3.04 -3.81 -9.78
N SER A 16 -2.14 -4.51 -10.49
CA SER A 16 -0.77 -4.71 -10.04
C SER A 16 0.01 -3.41 -10.18
N LEU A 17 0.49 -2.86 -9.06
CA LEU A 17 1.23 -1.60 -9.00
C LEU A 17 2.54 -1.76 -8.26
N SER A 18 3.51 -0.92 -8.59
CA SER A 18 4.72 -0.81 -7.80
C SER A 18 4.42 -0.15 -6.45
N ALA A 19 5.28 -0.38 -5.45
CA ALA A 19 5.17 0.31 -4.16
C ALA A 19 5.19 1.84 -4.29
N TYR A 20 5.92 2.36 -5.28
CA TYR A 20 6.01 3.78 -5.59
C TYR A 20 4.67 4.33 -6.13
N ASP A 21 4.04 3.61 -7.06
CA ASP A 21 2.75 4.03 -7.62
C ASP A 21 1.65 4.00 -6.56
N ILE A 22 1.67 3.00 -5.66
CA ILE A 22 0.76 2.94 -4.51
C ILE A 22 0.96 4.18 -3.62
N GLN A 23 2.20 4.56 -3.34
CA GLN A 23 2.50 5.75 -2.55
C GLN A 23 1.92 7.01 -3.21
N LYS A 24 2.17 7.20 -4.51
CA LYS A 24 1.61 8.32 -5.28
C LYS A 24 0.09 8.32 -5.28
N LEU A 25 -0.55 7.17 -5.42
CA LEU A 25 -2.01 7.07 -5.42
C LEU A 25 -2.62 7.52 -4.09
N VAL A 26 -1.99 7.13 -2.98
CA VAL A 26 -2.39 7.52 -1.62
C VAL A 26 -2.26 9.05 -1.42
N GLU A 27 -1.16 9.65 -1.91
CA GLU A 27 -0.93 11.10 -1.88
C GLU A 27 -1.94 11.85 -2.74
N TYR A 28 -2.08 11.45 -4.01
CA TYR A 28 -2.98 12.09 -4.99
C TYR A 28 -4.43 12.08 -4.52
N ARG A 29 -4.89 10.96 -3.95
CA ARG A 29 -6.25 10.83 -3.39
C ARG A 29 -6.41 11.45 -2.01
N ASN A 30 -5.36 12.07 -1.45
CA ASN A 30 -5.36 12.68 -0.12
C ASN A 30 -5.87 11.74 0.98
N ILE A 31 -5.56 10.43 0.90
CA ILE A 31 -6.14 9.43 1.84
C ILE A 31 -5.75 9.73 3.30
N SER A 32 -4.59 10.34 3.51
CA SER A 32 -4.12 10.78 4.84
C SER A 32 -5.05 11.80 5.53
N LYS A 33 -5.93 12.49 4.78
CA LYS A 33 -6.94 13.39 5.35
C LYS A 33 -8.15 12.63 5.92
N TRP A 34 -8.40 11.42 5.44
CA TRP A 34 -9.54 10.58 5.83
C TRP A 34 -9.14 9.52 6.85
N VAL A 35 -7.88 9.07 6.81
CA VAL A 35 -7.36 8.00 7.65
C VAL A 35 -5.98 8.40 8.15
N LYS A 36 -5.72 8.20 9.44
CA LYS A 36 -4.40 8.46 10.05
C LYS A 36 -3.37 7.44 9.56
N ILE A 37 -2.73 7.73 8.44
CA ILE A 37 -1.65 6.92 7.84
C ILE A 37 -0.43 7.78 7.54
N SER A 38 0.75 7.20 7.70
CA SER A 38 2.00 7.79 7.27
C SER A 38 2.32 7.30 5.86
N THR A 39 2.27 8.19 4.87
CA THR A 39 2.58 7.86 3.49
C THR A 39 3.98 7.25 3.30
N PRO A 40 5.06 7.75 3.94
CA PRO A 40 6.38 7.13 3.86
C PRO A 40 6.43 5.66 4.34
N SER A 41 5.47 5.22 5.15
CA SER A 41 5.43 3.84 5.66
C SER A 41 4.94 2.81 4.63
N ILE A 42 4.42 3.24 3.48
CA ILE A 42 3.84 2.36 2.46
C ILE A 42 4.86 1.36 1.93
N TYR A 43 6.08 1.79 1.63
CA TYR A 43 7.13 0.89 1.13
C TYR A 43 7.41 -0.26 2.10
N LYS A 44 7.64 0.07 3.37
CA LYS A 44 7.83 -0.92 4.45
C LYS A 44 6.62 -1.84 4.59
N LYS A 45 5.42 -1.34 4.35
CA LYS A 45 4.18 -2.12 4.45
C LYS A 45 4.02 -3.12 3.31
N VAL A 46 4.37 -2.74 2.08
CA VAL A 46 4.40 -3.65 0.93
C VAL A 46 5.34 -4.84 1.21
N LEU A 47 6.57 -4.57 1.66
CA LEU A 47 7.52 -5.63 2.02
C LEU A 47 6.98 -6.56 3.11
N GLN A 48 6.41 -6.01 4.18
CA GLN A 48 5.81 -6.82 5.25
C GLN A 48 4.61 -7.66 4.79
N LEU A 49 3.85 -7.19 3.80
CA LEU A 49 2.74 -7.95 3.23
C LEU A 49 3.24 -9.08 2.33
N GLU A 50 4.34 -8.86 1.62
CA GLU A 50 5.02 -9.89 0.83
C GLU A 50 5.62 -10.98 1.73
N GLU A 51 6.35 -10.59 2.78
CA GLU A 51 6.92 -11.53 3.77
C GLU A 51 5.85 -12.43 4.41
N LYS A 52 4.64 -11.90 4.57
CA LYS A 52 3.48 -12.62 5.13
C LYS A 52 2.71 -13.44 4.07
N GLY A 53 3.11 -13.38 2.80
CA GLY A 53 2.47 -14.10 1.70
C GLY A 53 1.14 -13.52 1.21
N PHE A 54 0.81 -12.28 1.58
CA PHE A 54 -0.43 -11.63 1.10
C PHE A 54 -0.32 -11.10 -0.32
N ILE A 55 0.89 -10.74 -0.76
CA ILE A 55 1.17 -10.23 -2.11
C ILE A 55 2.47 -10.87 -2.62
N LYS A 56 2.69 -10.80 -3.93
CA LYS A 56 3.92 -11.27 -4.58
C LYS A 56 4.49 -10.15 -5.45
N SER A 57 5.78 -9.90 -5.34
CA SER A 57 6.49 -9.04 -6.30
C SER A 57 6.80 -9.81 -7.59
N ARG A 58 7.03 -9.05 -8.67
CA ARG A 58 7.58 -9.54 -9.93
C ARG A 58 8.78 -8.66 -10.27
N ILE A 59 9.87 -9.29 -10.71
CA ILE A 59 11.08 -8.62 -11.22
C ILE A 59 10.78 -8.05 -12.62
#